data_AF-M2YFV1-F1
#
_entry.id   AF-M2YFV1-F1
#
_cell.length_a   1.000
_cell.length_b   1.000
_cell.length_c   1.000
_cell.angle_alpha   90.00
_cell.angle_beta   90.00
_cell.angle_gamma   90.00
#
_symmetry.space_group_name_H-M   'P 1'
#
loop_
_entity.id
_entity.type
_entity.pdbx_description
1 polymer ?
#
loop_
_entity_poly.entity_id
_entity_poly.type
_entity_poly.pdbx_seq_one_letter_code
_entity_poly.pdbx_strand_id
1 'polypeptide(L)'
;MEMVYLIGLIVISPLWGMLSTQLFLQSWLSFINLGICLIGFIRGKTARRDNLIGIGVCLLSVALFSAGLWLGQWILAEHSPFGQTQSENVVYWVFCAISALFMVPQMLKRIGKSWKQATVPGERESDYFKNRAKMAQNDAGR
;
A
#
# COMPACT_ATOMS: atom_id res chain seq x y z
N MET A 1 20.35 26.54 -16.11
CA MET A 1 20.55 25.62 -14.96
C MET A 1 19.51 25.84 -13.86
N GLU A 2 19.15 27.09 -13.52
CA GLU A 2 18.16 27.38 -12.47
C GLU A 2 16.74 26.83 -12.73
N MET A 3 16.25 26.88 -13.97
CA MET A 3 14.93 26.33 -14.33
C MET A 3 14.82 24.82 -14.09
N VAL A 4 15.88 24.05 -14.36
CA VAL A 4 15.91 22.60 -14.14
C VAL A 4 15.91 22.28 -12.64
N TYR A 5 16.62 23.09 -11.85
CA TYR A 5 16.65 22.98 -10.39
C TYR A 5 15.27 23.26 -9.75
N LEU A 6 14.59 24.32 -10.18
CA LEU A 6 13.26 24.65 -9.68
C LEU A 6 12.22 23.56 -9.99
N ILE A 7 12.30 22.94 -11.18
CA ILE A 7 11.43 21.81 -11.55
C ILE A 7 11.71 20.59 -10.65
N GLY A 8 12.98 20.27 -10.39
CA GLY A 8 13.36 19.18 -9.47
C GLY A 8 12.84 19.40 -8.05
N LEU A 9 12.98 20.62 -7.54
CA LEU A 9 12.61 20.98 -6.17
C LEU A 9 11.09 21.07 -5.96
N ILE A 10 10.34 21.67 -6.89
CA ILE A 10 8.90 21.95 -6.73
C ILE A 10 8.04 20.80 -7.23
N VAL A 11 8.46 20.10 -8.29
CA VAL A 11 7.62 19.09 -8.95
C VAL A 11 8.10 17.69 -8.59
N ILE A 12 9.37 17.37 -8.83
CA ILE A 12 9.89 16.01 -8.68
C ILE A 12 9.94 15.61 -7.20
N SER A 13 10.39 16.52 -6.32
CA SER A 13 10.57 16.21 -4.89
C SER A 13 9.25 15.88 -4.17
N PRO A 14 8.18 16.68 -4.31
CA PRO A 14 6.91 16.36 -3.67
C PRO A 14 6.23 15.13 -4.29
N LEU A 15 6.24 15.00 -5.62
CA LEU A 15 5.65 13.84 -6.30
C LEU A 15 6.33 12.54 -5.88
N TRP A 16 7.66 12.51 -5.86
CA TRP A 16 8.37 11.33 -5.43
C TRP A 16 8.21 11.06 -3.93
N GLY A 17 8.20 12.10 -3.09
CA GLY A 17 7.88 11.96 -1.66
C GLY A 17 6.54 11.26 -1.44
N MET A 18 5.49 11.69 -2.16
CA MET A 18 4.17 11.08 -2.07
C MET A 18 4.15 9.64 -2.63
N LEU A 19 4.70 9.42 -3.82
CA LEU A 19 4.69 8.10 -4.48
C LEU A 19 5.53 7.07 -3.72
N SER A 20 6.73 7.43 -3.28
CA SER A 20 7.60 6.55 -2.51
C SER A 20 6.95 6.15 -1.19
N THR A 21 6.30 7.09 -0.49
CA THR A 21 5.56 6.79 0.75
C THR A 21 4.42 5.82 0.49
N GLN A 22 3.66 6.02 -0.60
CA GLN A 22 2.58 5.11 -0.97
C GLN A 22 3.07 3.70 -1.28
N LEU A 23 4.12 3.57 -2.09
CA LEU A 23 4.68 2.28 -2.46
C LEU A 23 5.29 1.56 -1.24
N PHE A 24 5.99 2.30 -0.38
CA PHE A 24 6.57 1.75 0.85
C PHE A 24 5.49 1.22 1.79
N LEU A 25 4.47 2.02 2.06
CA LEU A 25 3.36 1.63 2.93
C LEU A 25 2.53 0.50 2.33
N GLN A 26 2.34 0.44 1.00
CA GLN A 26 1.65 -0.67 0.34
C GLN A 26 2.47 -1.97 0.36
N SER A 27 3.78 -1.89 0.18
CA SER A 27 4.69 -3.03 0.35
C SER A 27 4.63 -3.55 1.78
N TRP A 28 4.73 -2.65 2.76
CA TRP A 28 4.65 -3.00 4.17
C TRP A 28 3.29 -3.59 4.57
N LEU A 29 2.18 -3.03 4.06
CA LEU A 29 0.84 -3.58 4.27
C LEU A 29 0.73 -5.00 3.73
N SER A 30 1.26 -5.23 2.52
CA SER A 30 1.28 -6.55 1.88
C SER A 30 2.11 -7.54 2.69
N PHE A 31 3.24 -7.10 3.27
CA PHE A 31 4.06 -7.91 4.15
C PHE A 31 3.34 -8.31 5.45
N ILE A 32 2.65 -7.36 6.10
CA ILE A 32 1.84 -7.68 7.28
C ILE A 32 0.70 -8.64 6.92
N ASN A 33 -0.01 -8.39 5.81
CA ASN A 33 -1.09 -9.26 5.35
C ASN A 33 -0.58 -10.67 5.03
N LEU A 34 0.62 -10.81 4.49
CA LEU A 34 1.26 -12.10 4.28
C LEU A 34 1.43 -12.84 5.62
N GLY A 35 1.92 -12.17 6.65
CA GLY A 35 2.00 -12.73 8.01
C GLY A 35 0.64 -13.16 8.55
N ILE A 36 -0.40 -12.35 8.35
CA ILE A 36 -1.77 -12.67 8.76
C ILE A 36 -2.31 -13.90 8.02
N CYS A 37 -2.12 -13.98 6.71
CA CYS A 37 -2.56 -15.13 5.92
C CYS A 37 -1.80 -16.41 6.29
N LEU A 38 -0.50 -16.31 6.62
CA LEU A 38 0.28 -17.43 7.15
C LEU A 38 -0.26 -17.90 8.51
N ILE A 39 -0.54 -16.98 9.43
CA ILE A 39 -1.15 -17.31 10.73
C ILE A 39 -2.52 -17.97 10.54
N GLY A 40 -3.36 -17.43 9.64
CA GLY A 40 -4.65 -18.02 9.29
C GLY A 40 -4.53 -19.42 8.69
N PHE A 41 -3.53 -19.62 7.82
CA PHE A 41 -3.22 -20.92 7.23
C PHE A 41 -2.81 -21.95 8.28
N ILE A 42 -1.89 -21.58 9.19
CA ILE A 42 -1.40 -22.46 10.27
C ILE A 42 -2.53 -22.80 11.25
N ARG A 43 -3.35 -21.82 11.64
CA ARG A 43 -4.48 -22.03 12.56
C ARG A 43 -5.60 -22.87 11.95
N GLY A 44 -5.71 -22.93 10.63
CA GLY A 44 -6.65 -23.81 9.92
C GLY A 44 -8.15 -23.55 10.18
N LYS A 45 -8.50 -22.42 10.81
CA LYS A 45 -9.90 -22.06 11.13
C LYS A 45 -10.71 -21.59 9.91
N THR A 46 -10.03 -21.20 8.84
CA THR A 46 -10.59 -20.69 7.59
C THR A 46 -10.13 -21.54 6.40
N ALA A 47 -10.82 -21.46 5.26
CA ALA A 47 -10.52 -22.28 4.09
C ALA A 47 -9.06 -22.12 3.65
N ARG A 48 -8.28 -23.21 3.70
CA ARG A 48 -6.83 -23.21 3.39
C ARG A 48 -6.52 -22.69 1.99
N ARG A 49 -7.42 -22.96 1.03
CA ARG A 49 -7.29 -22.50 -0.36
C ARG A 49 -7.30 -20.98 -0.46
N ASP A 50 -8.18 -20.31 0.28
CA ASP A 50 -8.30 -18.85 0.22
C ASP A 50 -7.13 -18.15 0.91
N ASN A 51 -6.58 -18.77 1.96
CA ASN A 51 -5.36 -18.28 2.61
C ASN A 51 -4.14 -18.47 1.70
N LEU A 52 -4.04 -19.57 0.96
CA LEU A 52 -2.95 -19.82 0.02
C LEU A 52 -2.96 -18.83 -1.15
N ILE A 53 -4.14 -18.53 -1.71
CA ILE A 53 -4.30 -17.46 -2.71
C ILE A 53 -3.89 -16.10 -2.11
N GLY A 54 -4.33 -15.81 -0.88
CA GLY A 54 -3.95 -14.60 -0.16
C GLY A 54 -2.43 -14.44 -0.01
N ILE A 55 -1.73 -15.51 0.35
CA ILE A 55 -0.26 -15.55 0.46
C ILE A 55 0.38 -15.22 -0.89
N GLY A 56 -0.06 -15.87 -1.97
CA GLY A 56 0.47 -15.64 -3.32
C GLY A 56 0.30 -14.19 -3.79
N VAL A 57 -0.90 -13.62 -3.58
CA VAL A 57 -1.17 -12.21 -3.92
C VAL A 57 -0.32 -11.26 -3.09
N CYS A 58 -0.16 -11.54 -1.79
CA CYS A 58 0.66 -10.69 -0.92
C CYS A 58 2.15 -10.74 -1.30
N LEU A 59 2.70 -11.92 -1.63
CA LEU A 59 4.08 -12.06 -2.13
C LEU A 59 4.30 -11.26 -3.40
N LEU A 60 3.42 -11.41 -4.39
CA LEU A 60 3.50 -10.68 -5.64
C LEU A 60 3.41 -9.17 -5.42
N SER A 61 2.53 -8.75 -4.51
CA SER A 61 2.36 -7.33 -4.16
C SER A 61 3.62 -6.76 -3.51
N VAL A 62 4.22 -7.45 -2.54
CA VAL A 62 5.49 -7.04 -1.91
C VAL A 62 6.58 -6.90 -2.97
N ALA A 63 6.72 -7.89 -3.85
CA ALA A 63 7.71 -7.86 -4.91
C ALA A 63 7.48 -6.68 -5.88
N LEU A 64 6.24 -6.46 -6.32
CA LEU A 64 5.87 -5.40 -7.26
C LEU A 64 6.12 -4.01 -6.67
N PHE A 65 5.68 -3.77 -5.43
CA PHE A 65 5.86 -2.45 -4.80
C PHE A 65 7.32 -2.17 -4.44
N SER A 66 8.06 -3.18 -4.01
CA SER A 66 9.50 -3.04 -3.71
C SER A 66 10.32 -2.82 -4.98
N ALA A 67 10.00 -3.54 -6.06
CA ALA A 67 10.61 -3.31 -7.37
C ALA A 67 10.29 -1.91 -7.91
N GLY A 68 9.05 -1.43 -7.74
CA GLY A 68 8.65 -0.08 -8.11
C GLY A 68 9.41 1.01 -7.36
N LEU A 69 9.64 0.82 -6.05
CA LEU A 69 10.48 1.72 -5.25
C LEU A 69 11.92 1.75 -5.75
N TRP A 70 12.50 0.58 -5.97
CA TRP A 70 13.87 0.46 -6.46
C TRP A 70 14.03 1.10 -7.84
N LEU A 71 13.11 0.81 -8.75
CA LEU A 71 13.12 1.34 -10.12
C LEU A 71 12.91 2.84 -10.15
N GLY A 72 12.00 3.40 -9.37
CA GLY A 72 11.81 4.85 -9.34
C GLY A 72 12.96 5.58 -8.65
N GLN A 73 13.59 4.99 -7.62
CA GLN A 73 14.83 5.54 -7.05
C GLN A 73 15.98 5.50 -8.07
N TRP A 74 16.09 4.42 -8.84
CA TRP A 74 17.11 4.28 -9.89
C TRP A 74 16.91 5.29 -11.03
N ILE A 75 15.68 5.45 -11.53
CA ILE A 75 15.36 6.48 -12.55
C ILE A 75 15.69 7.87 -12.03
N LEU A 76 15.34 8.15 -10.78
CA LEU A 76 15.67 9.44 -10.19
C LEU A 76 17.17 9.62 -10.14
N ALA A 77 17.93 8.68 -9.58
CA ALA A 77 19.39 8.81 -9.47
C ALA A 77 20.11 9.01 -10.82
N GLU A 78 19.64 8.37 -11.89
CA GLU A 78 20.29 8.42 -13.21
C GLU A 78 19.85 9.65 -14.04
N HIS A 79 18.56 10.01 -14.01
CA HIS A 79 18.01 11.04 -14.90
C HIS A 79 17.92 12.43 -14.26
N SER A 80 17.95 12.52 -12.94
CA SER A 80 17.93 13.78 -12.19
C SER A 80 18.94 13.68 -11.05
N PRO A 81 19.86 14.62 -10.81
CA PRO A 81 20.72 14.58 -9.63
C PRO A 81 19.93 14.89 -8.33
N PHE A 82 18.86 14.14 -8.10
CA PHE A 82 17.89 14.28 -7.03
C PHE A 82 18.54 13.92 -5.70
N GLY A 83 18.48 14.84 -4.73
CA GLY A 83 19.07 14.63 -3.39
C GLY A 83 20.52 15.11 -3.26
N GLN A 84 21.05 15.81 -4.26
CA GLN A 84 22.34 16.50 -4.12
C GLN A 84 22.23 17.78 -3.29
N THR A 85 21.03 18.37 -3.16
CA THR A 85 20.82 19.58 -2.36
C THR A 85 20.03 19.32 -1.08
N GLN A 86 20.44 19.99 0.02
CA GLN A 86 19.77 19.82 1.32
C GLN A 86 18.30 20.23 1.29
N SER A 87 17.94 21.21 0.47
CA SER A 87 16.56 21.70 0.30
C SER A 87 15.64 20.63 -0.32
N GLU A 88 16.07 19.90 -1.34
CA GLU A 88 15.29 18.80 -1.93
C GLU A 88 15.02 17.69 -0.91
N ASN A 89 16.02 17.34 -0.10
CA ASN A 89 15.88 16.32 0.93
C ASN A 89 14.88 16.74 2.01
N VAL A 90 14.94 17.99 2.49
CA VAL A 90 13.97 18.51 3.48
C VAL A 90 12.55 18.49 2.91
N VAL A 91 12.34 18.97 1.68
CA VAL A 91 11.04 18.95 1.02
C VAL A 91 10.52 17.52 0.88
N TYR A 92 11.37 16.59 0.43
CA TYR A 92 11.04 15.17 0.34
C TYR A 92 10.54 14.60 1.67
N TRP A 93 11.28 14.82 2.77
CA TRP A 93 10.90 14.31 4.09
C TRP A 93 9.61 14.93 4.63
N VAL A 94 9.36 16.21 4.38
CA VAL A 94 8.11 16.87 4.79
C VAL A 94 6.91 16.23 4.09
N PHE A 95 6.97 16.05 2.76
CA PHE A 95 5.89 15.42 2.01
C PHE A 95 5.73 13.94 2.37
N CYS A 96 6.83 13.24 2.64
CA CYS A 96 6.81 11.87 3.14
C CYS A 96 6.08 11.76 4.49
N ALA A 97 6.44 12.63 5.45
CA ALA A 97 5.80 12.65 6.77
C ALA A 97 4.31 12.97 6.69
N ILE A 98 3.91 13.96 5.88
CA ILE A 98 2.51 14.31 5.66
C ILE A 98 1.76 13.12 5.04
N SER A 99 2.30 12.50 4.00
CA SER A 99 1.68 11.35 3.34
C SER A 99 1.53 10.17 4.32
N ALA A 100 2.56 9.90 5.11
CA ALA A 100 2.55 8.84 6.12
C ALA A 100 1.47 9.09 7.19
N LEU A 101 1.32 10.32 7.69
CA LEU A 101 0.30 10.67 8.68
C LEU A 101 -1.13 10.35 8.20
N PHE A 102 -1.43 10.58 6.93
CA PHE A 102 -2.76 10.26 6.38
C PHE A 102 -2.96 8.78 6.06
N MET A 103 -1.89 8.07 5.67
CA MET A 103 -1.97 6.67 5.24
C MET A 103 -1.91 5.68 6.40
N VAL A 104 -1.14 5.97 7.46
CA VAL A 104 -0.98 5.06 8.62
C VAL A 104 -2.33 4.68 9.26
N PRO A 105 -3.26 5.61 9.56
CA PRO A 105 -4.56 5.25 10.12
C PRO A 105 -5.39 4.37 9.17
N GLN A 106 -5.26 4.56 7.86
CA GLN A 106 -5.96 3.75 6.87
C GLN A 106 -5.38 2.33 6.81
N MET A 107 -4.06 2.19 6.93
CA MET A 107 -3.39 0.89 7.00
C MET A 107 -3.84 0.11 8.22
N LEU A 108 -3.89 0.72 9.41
CA LEU A 108 -4.32 0.05 10.64
C LEU A 108 -5.75 -0.51 10.51
N LYS A 109 -6.67 0.27 9.91
CA LYS A 109 -8.03 -0.20 9.62
C LYS A 109 -8.04 -1.41 8.66
N ARG A 110 -7.20 -1.40 7.62
CA ARG A 110 -7.08 -2.51 6.66
C ARG A 110 -6.51 -3.77 7.33
N ILE A 111 -5.46 -3.63 8.14
CA ILE A 111 -4.85 -4.73 8.89
C ILE A 111 -5.88 -5.38 9.82
N GLY A 112 -6.64 -4.58 10.57
CA GLY A 112 -7.69 -5.09 11.45
C GLY A 112 -8.77 -5.87 10.68
N LYS A 113 -9.16 -5.40 9.49
CA LYS A 113 -10.10 -6.12 8.62
C LYS A 113 -9.50 -7.43 8.09
N SER A 114 -8.28 -7.41 7.59
CA SER A 114 -7.57 -8.61 7.11
C SER A 114 -7.44 -9.66 8.22
N TRP A 115 -7.12 -9.22 9.45
CA TRP A 115 -7.01 -10.10 10.62
C TRP A 115 -8.31 -10.84 10.89
N LYS A 116 -9.43 -10.10 10.96
CA LYS A 116 -10.77 -10.66 11.17
C LYS A 116 -11.11 -11.68 10.08
N GLN A 117 -10.92 -11.32 8.81
CA GLN A 117 -11.17 -12.21 7.68
C GLN A 117 -10.33 -13.49 7.68
N ALA A 118 -9.10 -13.45 8.19
CA ALA A 118 -8.22 -14.61 8.23
C ALA A 118 -8.48 -15.52 9.46
N THR A 119 -8.96 -14.97 10.58
CA THR A 119 -9.09 -15.70 11.86
C THR A 119 -10.50 -16.06 12.27
N VAL A 120 -11.53 -15.36 11.79
CA VAL A 120 -12.93 -15.61 12.12
C VAL A 120 -13.61 -16.40 10.98
N PRO A 121 -14.12 -17.62 11.23
CA PRO A 121 -14.83 -18.40 10.22
C PRO A 121 -16.09 -17.68 9.73
N GLY A 122 -16.37 -17.73 8.43
CA GLY A 122 -17.62 -17.17 7.85
C GLY A 122 -17.68 -15.65 7.73
N GLU A 123 -16.71 -14.89 8.25
CA GLU A 123 -16.74 -13.41 8.19
C GLU A 123 -16.56 -12.89 6.76
N ARG A 124 -15.78 -13.60 5.93
CA ARG A 124 -15.66 -13.32 4.48
C ARG A 124 -16.99 -13.48 3.74
N GLU A 125 -17.74 -14.53 4.05
CA GLU A 125 -19.04 -14.80 3.43
C GLU A 125 -20.08 -13.77 3.89
N SER A 126 -20.10 -13.43 5.18
CA SER A 126 -20.96 -12.37 5.72
C SER A 126 -20.74 -11.02 5.03
N ASP A 127 -19.48 -10.64 4.79
CA ASP A 127 -19.14 -9.42 4.04
C ASP A 127 -19.63 -9.49 2.58
N TYR A 128 -19.50 -10.65 1.93
CA TYR A 128 -19.97 -10.85 0.56
C TYR A 128 -21.48 -10.69 0.44
N PHE A 129 -22.25 -11.32 1.34
CA PHE A 129 -23.71 -11.21 1.35
C PHE A 129 -24.19 -9.80 1.66
N LYS A 130 -23.56 -9.11 2.63
CA LYS A 130 -23.87 -7.71 2.95
C LYS A 130 -23.65 -6.77 1.76
N ASN A 131 -22.55 -6.95 1.03
CA ASN A 131 -22.26 -6.11 -0.14
C ASN A 131 -23.22 -6.39 -1.29
N ARG A 132 -23.57 -7.65 -1.53
CA ARG A 132 -24.56 -8.03 -2.56
C ARG A 132 -25.95 -7.47 -2.26
N ALA A 133 -26.38 -7.50 -1.01
CA ALA A 133 -27.66 -6.91 -0.59
C ALA A 133 -27.69 -5.39 -0.79
N LYS A 134 -26.59 -4.68 -0.49
CA LYS A 134 -26.48 -3.24 -0.76
C LYS A 134 -26.53 -2.89 -2.25
N MET A 135 -25.89 -3.70 -3.09
CA MET A 135 -25.94 -3.50 -4.55
C MET A 135 -27.36 -3.68 -5.07
N ALA A 136 -28.06 -4.74 -4.65
CA ALA A 136 -29.45 -4.99 -5.03
C ALA A 136 -30.41 -3.85 -4.60
N GLN A 137 -30.17 -3.23 -3.43
CA GLN A 137 -30.95 -2.06 -2.99
C GLN A 137 -30.68 -0.81 -3.83
N ASN A 138 -29.44 -0.58 -4.26
CA ASN A 138 -29.11 0.55 -5.14
C ASN A 138 -29.70 0.38 -6.54
N ASP A 139 -29.76 -0.85 -7.05
CA ASP A 139 -30.33 -1.15 -8.36
C ASP A 139 -31.87 -1.07 -8.34
N ALA A 140 -32.51 -1.37 -7.21
CA ALA A 140 -33.96 -1.23 -7.03
C ALA A 140 -34.43 0.21 -6.76
N GLY A 141 -33.50 1.12 -6.45
CA GLY A 141 -33.77 2.54 -6.20
C GLY A 141 -33.55 3.46 -7.41
N ARG A 142 -33.23 2.90 -8.57
CA ARG A 142 -33.11 3.59 -9.87
C ARG A 142 -34.28 3.21 -10.78
#